data_AF-A0ABD0UL10-F1
#
_entry.id   AF-A0ABD0UL10-F1
#
_cell.length_a   1.000
_cell.length_b   1.000
_cell.length_c   1.000
_cell.angle_alpha   90.00
_cell.angle_beta   90.00
_cell.angle_gamma   90.00
#
_symmetry.space_group_name_H-M   'P 1'
#
loop_
_entity.id
_entity.type
_entity.pdbx_description
1 polymer ?
#
loop_
_entity_poly.entity_id
_entity_poly.type
_entity_poly.pdbx_seq_one_letter_code
_entity_poly.pdbx_strand_id
1 'polypeptide(L)'
;MASYSAMVSTIGARFAYSPSMEVPKKRQLMPSLASAPYRRRNSALVVMAQVGINQEIRKNEDKVVDSVVVSELSKPVTAYCRCWKSGTFPLCDGSHVKHNKATGDNVGPLLVKK
;
A
#
# COMPACT_ATOMS: atom_id res chain seq x y z
N MET A 1 3.13 -45.95 26.36
CA MET A 1 4.50 -45.69 26.84
C MET A 1 5.37 -45.28 25.67
N ALA A 2 5.58 -43.98 25.50
CA ALA A 2 6.72 -43.39 24.79
C ALA A 2 6.77 -41.93 25.27
N SER A 3 7.61 -41.71 26.28
CA SER A 3 7.87 -40.41 26.89
C SER A 3 8.67 -39.53 25.94
N TYR A 4 8.26 -38.29 25.76
CA TYR A 4 9.16 -37.24 25.27
C TYR A 4 9.11 -36.08 26.27
N SER A 5 10.20 -35.99 27.03
CA SER A 5 10.43 -34.95 28.05
C SER A 5 10.90 -33.68 27.36
N ALA A 6 10.26 -32.56 27.69
CA ALA A 6 10.74 -31.23 27.37
C ALA A 6 12.02 -30.93 28.19
N MET A 7 13.01 -30.30 27.56
CA MET A 7 14.17 -29.74 28.25
C MET A 7 14.29 -28.26 27.89
N VAL A 8 13.92 -27.43 28.87
CA VAL A 8 14.18 -26.00 28.91
C VAL A 8 15.65 -25.83 29.29
N SER A 9 16.42 -25.09 28.50
CA SER A 9 17.78 -24.68 28.87
C SER A 9 17.85 -23.17 28.95
N THR A 10 17.94 -22.70 30.19
CA THR A 10 18.34 -21.35 30.58
C THR A 10 19.86 -21.23 30.44
N ILE A 11 20.36 -20.06 30.03
CA ILE A 11 21.57 -19.38 30.55
C ILE A 11 21.79 -18.12 29.71
N GLY A 12 21.81 -16.97 30.38
CA GLY A 12 22.05 -15.66 29.77
C GLY A 12 23.49 -15.18 29.86
N ALA A 13 23.69 -13.99 29.26
CA ALA A 13 24.83 -13.08 29.32
C ALA A 13 26.15 -13.64 28.72
N ARG A 14 26.94 -12.90 27.94
CA ARG A 14 27.53 -11.59 28.27
C ARG A 14 27.97 -10.86 27.00
N PHE A 15 27.83 -9.54 26.99
CA PHE A 15 28.59 -8.64 26.13
C PHE A 15 30.09 -8.78 26.44
N ALA A 16 30.92 -9.00 25.42
CA ALA A 16 32.36 -8.84 25.52
C ALA A 16 32.79 -7.68 24.63
N TYR A 17 33.24 -6.61 25.30
CA TYR A 17 33.88 -5.44 24.73
C TYR A 17 35.37 -5.74 24.54
N SER A 18 35.89 -5.53 23.33
CA SER A 18 37.33 -5.58 23.03
C SER A 18 37.78 -4.20 22.55
N PRO A 19 38.63 -3.47 23.30
CA PRO A 19 39.26 -2.26 22.81
C PRO A 19 40.60 -2.66 22.14
N SER A 20 40.66 -2.64 20.81
CA SER A 20 41.96 -2.64 20.14
C SER A 20 42.45 -1.19 20.05
N MET A 21 43.49 -0.88 20.81
CA MET A 21 44.21 0.38 20.75
C MET A 21 45.03 0.43 19.46
N GLU A 22 44.62 1.23 18.49
CA GLU A 22 45.51 1.73 17.45
C GLU A 22 45.64 3.25 17.56
N VAL A 23 46.88 3.69 17.73
CA VAL A 23 47.30 5.08 17.85
C VAL A 23 47.32 5.74 16.46
N PRO A 24 46.54 6.81 16.20
CA PRO A 24 46.73 7.59 14.97
C PRO A 24 47.81 8.65 15.17
N LYS A 25 48.88 8.50 14.41
CA LYS A 25 50.04 9.39 14.32
C LYS A 25 49.61 10.77 13.80
N LYS A 26 49.88 11.82 14.57
CA LYS A 26 49.70 13.24 14.24
C LYS A 26 50.44 13.60 12.94
N ARG A 27 49.73 13.98 11.88
CA ARG A 27 50.32 14.66 10.70
C ARG A 27 49.41 15.79 10.17
N GLN A 28 49.91 17.00 10.42
CA GLN A 28 49.93 18.21 9.61
C GLN A 28 48.64 18.67 8.90
N LEU A 29 48.15 19.80 9.40
CA LEU A 29 47.14 20.68 8.81
C LEU A 29 47.60 21.18 7.42
N MET A 30 46.78 21.00 6.39
CA MET A 30 46.92 21.64 5.08
C MET A 30 45.66 22.46 4.75
N PRO A 31 45.76 23.56 4.00
CA PRO A 31 44.73 24.58 3.95
C PRO A 31 43.57 24.21 3.02
N SER A 32 42.38 24.61 3.48
CA SER A 32 41.10 24.72 2.78
C SER A 32 41.19 24.97 1.26
N LEU A 33 40.77 23.97 0.48
CA LEU A 33 40.14 24.19 -0.83
C LEU A 33 38.63 24.17 -0.60
N ALA A 34 38.00 25.33 -0.78
CA ALA A 34 36.57 25.53 -0.61
C ALA A 34 35.79 24.52 -1.47
N SER A 35 35.17 23.53 -0.82
CA SER A 35 34.12 22.74 -1.45
C SER A 35 32.88 23.63 -1.52
N ALA A 36 32.51 24.04 -2.73
CA ALA A 36 31.21 24.64 -3.00
C ALA A 36 30.13 23.81 -2.30
N PRO A 37 29.15 24.43 -1.60
CA PRO A 37 28.15 23.66 -0.89
C PRO A 37 27.40 22.83 -1.93
N TYR A 38 27.58 21.51 -1.86
CA TYR A 38 26.73 20.56 -2.57
C TYR A 38 25.33 20.77 -2.01
N ARG A 39 24.58 21.67 -2.64
CA ARG A 39 23.21 21.99 -2.30
C ARG A 39 22.42 20.72 -2.59
N ARG A 40 22.27 19.86 -1.58
CA ARG A 40 21.36 18.70 -1.59
C ARG A 40 20.00 19.26 -2.00
N ARG A 41 19.68 19.13 -3.28
CA ARG A 41 18.33 19.34 -3.76
C ARG A 41 17.55 18.18 -3.19
N ASN A 42 16.96 18.39 -2.01
CA ASN A 42 15.86 17.55 -1.54
C ASN A 42 14.71 17.82 -2.53
N SER A 43 14.72 17.14 -3.66
CA SER A 43 13.56 17.02 -4.53
C SER A 43 12.58 16.12 -3.79
N ALA A 44 11.81 16.70 -2.87
CA ALA A 44 10.66 16.02 -2.30
C ALA A 44 9.72 15.67 -3.45
N LEU A 45 9.65 14.39 -3.80
CA LEU A 45 8.67 13.89 -4.75
C LEU A 45 7.30 14.02 -4.07
N VAL A 46 6.49 14.97 -4.52
CA VAL A 46 5.13 15.14 -4.04
C VAL A 46 4.27 14.07 -4.71
N VAL A 47 4.01 12.97 -4.00
CA VAL A 47 3.06 11.94 -4.45
C VAL A 47 1.66 12.42 -4.07
N MET A 48 0.91 12.95 -5.04
CA MET A 48 -0.50 13.28 -4.85
C MET A 48 -1.30 11.99 -4.79
N ALA A 49 -1.54 11.49 -3.58
CA ALA A 49 -2.51 10.43 -3.36
C ALA A 49 -3.89 10.95 -3.76
N GLN A 50 -4.50 10.37 -4.81
CA GLN A 50 -5.90 10.63 -5.10
C GLN A 50 -6.74 9.89 -4.05
N VAL A 51 -7.18 10.62 -3.03
CA VAL A 51 -7.83 10.07 -1.82
C VAL A 51 -9.26 9.54 -2.11
N GLY A 52 -9.88 9.93 -3.22
CA GLY A 52 -11.26 9.54 -3.57
C GLY A 52 -11.36 8.24 -4.36
N ILE A 53 -12.30 7.36 -3.98
CA ILE A 53 -12.59 6.10 -4.68
C ILE A 53 -13.15 6.36 -6.09
N ASN A 54 -14.19 7.20 -6.15
CA ASN A 54 -14.80 7.63 -7.40
C ASN A 54 -13.95 8.74 -8.02
N GLN A 55 -13.49 8.56 -9.27
CA GLN A 55 -12.70 9.58 -9.99
C GLN A 55 -13.56 10.43 -10.94
N GLU A 56 -14.56 9.85 -11.60
CA GLU A 56 -15.25 10.49 -12.75
C GLU A 56 -16.78 10.41 -12.72
N ILE A 57 -17.37 9.46 -11.99
CA ILE A 57 -18.81 9.16 -12.09
C ILE A 57 -19.62 10.22 -11.34
N ARG A 58 -20.55 10.90 -12.03
CA ARG A 58 -21.60 11.77 -11.44
C ARG A 58 -21.08 12.76 -10.37
N LYS A 59 -19.98 13.46 -10.66
CA LYS A 59 -19.33 14.40 -9.72
C LYS A 59 -20.12 15.66 -9.38
N ASN A 60 -21.18 15.93 -10.13
CA ASN A 60 -22.15 16.98 -9.88
C ASN A 60 -23.11 16.65 -8.72
N GLU A 61 -23.09 15.43 -8.20
CA GLU A 61 -23.94 14.99 -7.09
C GLU A 61 -23.14 14.87 -5.80
N ASP A 62 -23.65 15.45 -4.72
CA ASP A 62 -23.02 15.37 -3.40
C ASP A 62 -22.92 13.91 -2.91
N LYS A 63 -23.88 13.07 -3.31
CA LYS A 63 -23.96 11.66 -2.97
C LYS A 63 -24.64 10.86 -4.06
N VAL A 64 -23.85 10.07 -4.78
CA VAL A 64 -24.34 9.17 -5.82
C VAL A 64 -24.98 7.93 -5.17
N VAL A 65 -26.27 7.71 -5.45
CA VAL A 65 -27.05 6.56 -4.98
C VAL A 65 -27.83 5.98 -6.16
N ASP A 66 -27.86 4.65 -6.27
CA ASP A 66 -28.65 3.91 -7.26
C ASP A 66 -29.61 2.96 -6.55
N SER A 67 -30.88 2.99 -6.96
CA SER A 67 -31.95 2.14 -6.42
C SER A 67 -32.42 1.16 -7.49
N VAL A 68 -32.62 -0.09 -7.10
CA VAL A 68 -33.03 -1.16 -8.00
C VAL A 68 -34.14 -1.96 -7.33
N VAL A 69 -35.24 -2.15 -8.04
CA VAL A 69 -36.33 -3.03 -7.62
C VAL A 69 -35.99 -4.45 -8.09
N VAL A 70 -35.81 -5.38 -7.15
CA VAL A 70 -35.36 -6.77 -7.45
C VAL A 70 -36.33 -7.49 -8.41
N SER A 71 -37.63 -7.19 -8.33
CA SER A 71 -38.67 -7.79 -9.18
C SER A 71 -38.49 -7.48 -10.68
N GLU A 72 -37.89 -6.34 -11.01
CA GLU A 72 -37.68 -5.85 -12.38
C GLU A 72 -36.42 -6.43 -13.04
N LEU A 73 -35.60 -7.18 -12.30
CA LEU A 73 -34.42 -7.83 -12.86
C LEU A 73 -34.84 -8.90 -13.88
N SER A 74 -34.34 -8.76 -15.11
CA SER A 74 -34.58 -9.70 -16.21
C SER A 74 -33.66 -10.92 -16.16
N LYS A 75 -32.45 -10.77 -15.59
CA LYS A 75 -31.45 -11.84 -15.50
C LYS A 75 -31.55 -12.55 -14.15
N PRO A 76 -31.30 -13.88 -14.09
CA PRO A 76 -31.23 -14.63 -12.83
C PRO A 76 -30.18 -14.09 -11.87
N VAL A 77 -29.08 -13.55 -12.40
CA VAL A 77 -28.01 -12.90 -11.64
C VAL A 77 -27.62 -11.60 -12.34
N THR A 78 -27.66 -10.50 -11.61
CA THR A 78 -27.22 -9.18 -12.09
C THR A 78 -26.07 -8.68 -11.23
N ALA A 79 -25.00 -8.22 -11.88
CA ALA A 79 -23.79 -7.75 -11.22
C ALA A 79 -23.75 -6.22 -11.15
N TYR A 80 -23.60 -5.68 -9.94
CA TYR A 80 -23.49 -4.24 -9.66
C TYR A 80 -22.07 -3.84 -9.30
N CYS A 81 -21.63 -2.69 -9.81
CA CYS A 81 -20.30 -2.15 -9.58
C CYS A 81 -20.12 -1.71 -8.14
N ARG A 82 -18.93 -1.99 -7.57
CA ARG A 82 -18.47 -1.42 -6.30
C ARG A 82 -17.10 -0.73 -6.38
N CYS A 83 -16.45 -0.79 -7.54
CA CYS A 83 -15.11 -0.23 -7.74
C CYS A 83 -15.12 1.20 -8.29
N TRP A 84 -16.27 1.73 -8.71
CA TRP A 84 -16.39 3.06 -9.32
C TRP A 84 -15.55 3.29 -10.59
N LYS A 85 -15.16 2.20 -11.28
CA LYS A 85 -14.43 2.24 -12.57
C LYS A 85 -15.25 1.74 -13.76
N SER A 86 -16.52 1.41 -13.54
CA SER A 86 -17.33 0.78 -14.59
C SER A 86 -17.85 1.83 -15.58
N GLY A 87 -17.69 1.56 -16.88
CA GLY A 87 -18.24 2.41 -17.92
C GLY A 87 -19.77 2.32 -18.05
N THR A 88 -20.37 1.26 -17.51
CA THR A 88 -21.84 1.06 -17.47
C THR A 88 -22.39 1.18 -16.06
N PHE A 89 -21.71 1.95 -15.19
CA PHE A 89 -22.15 2.20 -13.82
C PHE A 89 -23.64 2.61 -13.80
N PRO A 90 -24.48 1.98 -12.96
CA PRO A 90 -24.15 1.18 -11.76
C PRO A 90 -23.86 -0.31 -11.99
N LEU A 91 -23.95 -0.81 -13.22
CA LEU A 91 -23.68 -2.23 -13.52
C LEU A 91 -22.18 -2.51 -13.52
N CYS A 92 -21.82 -3.79 -13.38
CA CYS A 92 -20.44 -4.23 -13.51
C CYS A 92 -20.13 -4.68 -14.95
N ASP A 93 -19.13 -4.04 -15.57
CA ASP A 93 -18.55 -4.36 -16.89
C ASP A 93 -17.23 -5.15 -16.81
N GLY A 94 -16.75 -5.46 -15.60
CA GLY A 94 -15.47 -6.13 -15.38
C GLY A 94 -14.27 -5.20 -15.18
N SER A 95 -14.46 -3.88 -15.20
CA SER A 95 -13.37 -2.90 -15.01
C SER A 95 -12.63 -3.01 -13.67
N HIS A 96 -13.23 -3.65 -12.66
CA HIS A 96 -12.57 -3.97 -11.40
C HIS A 96 -11.32 -4.85 -11.58
N VAL A 97 -11.26 -5.72 -12.60
CA VAL A 97 -10.09 -6.57 -12.87
C VAL A 97 -8.87 -5.72 -13.24
N LYS A 98 -9.06 -4.72 -14.11
CA LYS A 98 -8.00 -3.80 -14.51
C LYS A 98 -7.53 -2.95 -13.33
N HIS A 99 -8.47 -2.46 -12.52
CA HIS A 99 -8.18 -1.72 -11.29
C HIS A 99 -7.33 -2.57 -10.34
N ASN A 100 -7.80 -3.76 -9.97
CA ASN A 100 -7.10 -4.68 -9.07
C ASN A 100 -5.67 -4.99 -9.55
N LYS A 101 -5.49 -5.23 -10.86
CA LYS A 101 -4.16 -5.49 -11.42
C LYS A 101 -3.23 -4.27 -11.33
N ALA A 102 -3.76 -3.07 -11.51
CA ALA A 102 -2.96 -1.83 -11.52
C ALA A 102 -2.61 -1.35 -10.09
N THR A 103 -3.50 -1.55 -9.13
CA THR A 103 -3.38 -1.03 -7.76
C THR A 103 -2.96 -2.10 -6.74
N GLY A 104 -3.06 -3.39 -7.08
CA GLY A 104 -2.91 -4.49 -6.13
C GLY A 104 -4.14 -4.70 -5.23
N ASP A 105 -5.29 -4.12 -5.61
CA ASP A 105 -6.55 -4.21 -4.87
C ASP A 105 -7.29 -5.54 -5.16
N ASN A 106 -8.36 -5.82 -4.43
CA ASN A 106 -9.12 -7.06 -4.48
C ASN A 106 -10.65 -6.85 -4.51
N VAL A 107 -11.12 -5.72 -5.03
CA VAL A 107 -12.54 -5.41 -5.11
C VAL A 107 -13.27 -6.23 -6.19
N GLY A 108 -14.57 -6.43 -6.00
CA GLY A 108 -15.43 -7.16 -6.92
C GLY A 108 -16.90 -6.71 -6.85
N PRO A 109 -17.74 -7.13 -7.82
CA PRO A 109 -19.13 -6.68 -7.90
C PRO A 109 -19.99 -7.26 -6.79
N LEU A 110 -21.17 -6.66 -6.59
CA LEU A 110 -22.27 -7.27 -5.85
C LEU A 110 -23.14 -8.06 -6.83
N LEU A 111 -23.31 -9.36 -6.58
CA LEU A 111 -24.19 -10.21 -7.38
C LEU A 111 -25.56 -10.30 -6.73
N VAL A 112 -26.58 -9.75 -7.38
CA VAL A 112 -27.98 -9.84 -6.94
C VAL A 112 -28.66 -10.94 -7.72
N LYS A 113 -29.23 -11.90 -7.01
CA LYS A 113 -30.00 -13.01 -7.60
C LYS A 113 -31.49 -12.77 -7.42
N LYS A 114 -32.27 -13.11 -8.45
CA LYS A 114 -33.73 -13.07 -8.40
C LYS A 114 -34.29 -14.27 -7.65
#